data_AF-A0A537YV16-F1
#
_entry.id   AF-A0A537YV16-F1
#
_cell.length_a   1.000
_cell.length_b   1.000
_cell.length_c   1.000
_cell.angle_alpha   90.00
_cell.angle_beta   90.00
_cell.angle_gamma   90.00
#
_symmetry.space_group_name_H-M   'P 1'
#
loop_
_entity.id
_entity.type
_entity.pdbx_description
1 polymer ?
#
loop_
_entity_poly.entity_id
_entity_poly.type
_entity_poly.pdbx_seq_one_letter_code
_entity_poly.pdbx_strand_id
1 'polypeptide(L)'
;MPVLTAGNTVYTHPVAKVMISIPDKLLERLDLRAKEAGESRSGFLQHLVEREVEASERRRREELNRLWDEVRIEVPADKPELLDVVQLIREDRESH
;
A
#
# COMPACT_ATOMS: atom_id res chain seq x y z
N MET A 1 -25.96 -35.32 -8.04
CA MET A 1 -24.85 -34.34 -7.97
C MET A 1 -25.46 -32.95 -7.92
N PRO A 2 -25.37 -32.18 -6.82
CA PRO A 2 -25.93 -30.84 -6.83
C PRO A 2 -25.04 -29.94 -7.69
N VAL A 3 -25.67 -29.21 -8.62
CA VAL A 3 -25.04 -28.20 -9.45
C VAL A 3 -24.85 -26.96 -8.58
N LEU A 4 -23.61 -26.57 -8.32
CA LEU A 4 -23.28 -25.30 -7.69
C LEU A 4 -23.52 -24.19 -8.71
N THR A 5 -24.65 -23.50 -8.59
CA THR A 5 -24.92 -22.29 -9.38
C THR A 5 -23.89 -21.23 -8.99
N ALA A 6 -22.91 -20.98 -9.88
CA ALA A 6 -22.00 -19.87 -9.74
C ALA A 6 -22.80 -18.57 -9.83
N GLY A 7 -23.07 -17.95 -8.68
CA GLY A 7 -23.60 -16.60 -8.64
C GLY A 7 -22.55 -15.66 -9.23
N ASN A 8 -22.78 -15.20 -10.46
CA ASN A 8 -21.91 -14.22 -11.10
C ASN A 8 -22.03 -12.90 -10.34
N THR A 9 -21.03 -12.56 -9.53
CA THR A 9 -20.84 -11.19 -9.03
C THR A 9 -20.62 -10.31 -10.25
N VAL A 10 -21.63 -9.53 -10.63
CA VAL A 10 -21.53 -8.55 -11.72
C VAL A 10 -20.90 -7.29 -11.13
N TYR A 11 -19.67 -6.99 -11.53
CA TYR A 11 -19.00 -5.75 -11.19
C TYR A 11 -19.45 -4.65 -12.18
N THR A 12 -19.68 -3.45 -11.66
CA THR A 12 -20.05 -2.29 -12.50
C THR A 12 -18.87 -1.74 -13.31
N HIS A 13 -17.65 -2.14 -12.96
CA HIS A 13 -16.40 -1.74 -13.62
C HIS A 13 -15.51 -2.96 -13.90
N PRO A 14 -14.56 -2.89 -14.84
CA PRO A 14 -13.58 -3.95 -15.04
C PRO A 14 -12.76 -4.18 -13.77
N VAL A 15 -12.70 -5.44 -13.31
CA VAL A 15 -11.90 -5.84 -12.13
C VAL A 15 -11.04 -7.04 -12.51
N ALA A 16 -9.74 -6.94 -12.21
CA ALA A 16 -8.82 -8.07 -12.36
C ALA A 16 -9.15 -9.15 -11.32
N LYS A 17 -9.23 -10.40 -11.75
CA LYS A 17 -9.43 -11.54 -10.84
C LYS A 17 -8.09 -12.17 -10.50
N VAL A 18 -7.84 -12.31 -9.21
CA VAL A 18 -6.65 -12.98 -8.68
C VAL A 18 -7.05 -14.21 -7.89
N MET A 19 -6.30 -15.28 -8.04
CA MET A 19 -6.44 -16.48 -7.23
C MET A 19 -5.48 -16.39 -6.05
N ILE A 20 -5.99 -16.56 -4.83
CA ILE A 20 -5.19 -16.54 -3.61
C ILE A 20 -5.45 -17.82 -2.82
N SER A 21 -4.38 -18.39 -2.26
CA SER A 21 -4.49 -19.52 -1.33
C SER A 21 -4.57 -18.98 0.09
N ILE A 22 -5.59 -19.41 0.85
CA ILE A 22 -5.81 -19.01 2.24
C ILE A 22 -6.03 -20.29 3.06
N PRO A 23 -5.39 -20.44 4.24
CA PRO A 23 -5.69 -21.54 5.13
C PRO A 23 -7.18 -21.57 5.54
N ASP A 24 -7.81 -22.75 5.54
CA ASP A 24 -9.25 -22.88 5.78
C ASP A 24 -9.72 -22.19 7.07
N LYS A 25 -9.01 -22.38 8.18
CA LYS A 25 -9.32 -21.71 9.46
C LYS A 25 -9.25 -20.19 9.38
N LEU A 26 -8.40 -19.64 8.52
CA LEU A 26 -8.32 -18.20 8.29
C LEU A 26 -9.49 -17.74 7.42
N LEU A 27 -9.87 -18.52 6.41
CA LEU A 27 -11.04 -18.24 5.58
C LEU A 27 -12.33 -18.24 6.42
N GLU A 28 -12.51 -19.22 7.30
CA GLU A 28 -13.65 -19.28 8.23
C GLU A 28 -13.75 -18.03 9.11
N ARG A 29 -12.62 -17.60 9.67
CA ARG A 29 -12.56 -16.37 10.49
C ARG A 29 -12.88 -15.13 9.66
N LEU A 30 -12.40 -15.07 8.43
CA LEU A 30 -12.67 -13.97 7.52
C LEU A 30 -14.17 -13.90 7.18
N ASP A 31 -14.80 -15.04 6.89
CA ASP A 31 -16.23 -15.12 6.61
C ASP A 31 -17.08 -14.72 7.82
N LEU A 32 -16.68 -15.13 9.03
CA LEU A 32 -17.35 -14.71 10.25
C LEU A 32 -17.29 -13.18 10.40
N ARG A 33 -16.12 -12.57 10.19
CA ARG A 33 -15.96 -11.11 10.30
C ARG A 33 -16.72 -10.34 9.22
N ALA A 34 -16.72 -10.86 7.97
CA ALA A 34 -17.53 -10.27 6.90
C ALA A 34 -19.02 -10.29 7.27
N LYS A 35 -19.51 -11.41 7.83
CA LYS A 35 -20.89 -11.53 8.30
C LYS A 35 -21.20 -10.59 9.46
N GLU A 36 -20.32 -10.46 10.44
CA GLU A 36 -20.45 -9.52 11.57
C GLU A 36 -20.51 -8.07 11.09
N ALA A 37 -19.76 -7.73 10.03
CA ALA A 37 -19.78 -6.41 9.39
C ALA A 37 -20.99 -6.18 8.47
N GLY A 38 -21.80 -7.21 8.19
CA GLY A 38 -22.90 -7.12 7.23
C GLY A 38 -22.44 -6.99 5.76
N GLU A 39 -21.21 -7.43 5.47
CA GLU A 39 -20.57 -7.29 4.16
C GLU A 39 -20.45 -8.64 3.42
N SER A 40 -20.28 -8.57 2.10
CA SER A 40 -19.83 -9.74 1.33
C SER A 40 -18.35 -10.04 1.61
N ARG A 41 -17.92 -11.30 1.44
CA ARG A 41 -16.50 -11.69 1.55
C ARG A 41 -15.58 -10.80 0.73
N SER A 42 -15.96 -10.51 -0.53
CA SER A 42 -15.17 -9.68 -1.44
C SER A 42 -15.14 -8.23 -1.01
N GLY A 43 -16.26 -7.67 -0.51
CA GLY A 43 -16.29 -6.31 0.03
C GLY A 43 -15.41 -6.18 1.28
N PHE A 44 -15.50 -7.15 2.18
CA PHE A 44 -14.69 -7.17 3.38
C PHE A 44 -13.19 -7.31 3.08
N LEU A 45 -12.83 -8.18 2.13
CA LEU A 45 -11.45 -8.30 1.64
C LEU A 45 -10.95 -6.99 1.00
N GLN A 46 -11.78 -6.33 0.20
CA GLN A 46 -11.42 -5.05 -0.41
C GLN A 46 -11.09 -4.01 0.67
N HIS A 47 -11.96 -3.84 1.67
CA HIS A 47 -11.74 -2.88 2.75
C HIS A 47 -10.47 -3.20 3.56
N LEU A 48 -10.19 -4.48 3.83
CA LEU A 48 -8.95 -4.89 4.49
C LEU A 48 -7.70 -4.54 3.66
N VAL A 49 -7.74 -4.75 2.35
CA VAL A 49 -6.63 -4.44 1.45
C VAL A 49 -6.41 -2.93 1.37
N GLU A 50 -7.47 -2.14 1.21
CA GLU A 50 -7.39 -0.67 1.19
C GLU A 50 -6.74 -0.13 2.47
N ARG A 51 -7.17 -0.62 3.63
CA ARG A 51 -6.61 -0.25 4.93
C ARG A 51 -5.13 -0.60 5.06
N GLU A 52 -4.70 -1.77 4.59
CA GLU A 52 -3.30 -2.18 4.67
C GLU A 52 -2.41 -1.37 3.71
N VAL A 53 -2.90 -1.09 2.50
CA VAL A 53 -2.21 -0.22 1.54
C VAL A 53 -2.00 1.17 2.13
N GLU A 54 -3.04 1.78 2.70
CA GLU A 54 -2.91 3.09 3.36
C GLU A 54 -1.91 3.06 4.52
N ALA A 55 -1.96 2.02 5.36
CA ALA A 55 -1.04 1.88 6.48
C ALA A 55 0.42 1.69 6.02
N SER A 56 0.63 0.92 4.94
CA SER A 56 1.93 0.75 4.31
C SER A 56 2.48 2.09 3.79
N GLU A 57 1.65 2.85 3.07
CA GLU A 57 2.03 4.16 2.53
C GLU A 57 2.33 5.18 3.64
N ARG A 58 1.59 5.14 4.76
CA ARG A 58 1.91 5.97 5.94
C ARG A 58 3.27 5.61 6.53
N ARG A 59 3.54 4.32 6.78
CA ARG A 59 4.84 3.85 7.30
C ARG A 59 5.99 4.26 6.39
N ARG A 60 5.82 4.10 5.07
CA ARG A 60 6.83 4.51 4.09
C ARG A 60 7.10 6.01 4.12
N ARG A 61 6.06 6.85 4.25
CA ARG A 61 6.22 8.30 4.39
C ARG A 61 6.91 8.68 5.69
N GLU A 62 6.58 8.04 6.80
CA GLU A 62 7.25 8.25 8.08
C GLU A 62 8.73 7.88 8.02
N GLU A 63 9.07 6.77 7.37
CA GLU A 63 10.45 6.35 7.14
C GLU A 63 11.21 7.35 6.26
N LEU A 64 10.61 7.78 5.14
CA LEU A 64 11.20 8.82 4.29
C LEU A 64 11.45 10.11 5.07
N ASN A 65 10.48 10.56 5.88
CA ASN A 65 10.64 11.77 6.69
C ASN A 65 11.78 11.62 7.70
N ARG A 66 11.94 10.46 8.34
CA ARG A 66 13.08 10.19 9.24
C ARG A 66 14.40 10.26 8.50
N LEU A 67 14.49 9.65 7.31
CA LEU A 67 15.70 9.71 6.48
C LEU A 67 16.00 11.15 6.04
N TRP A 68 14.98 11.93 5.67
CA TRP A 68 15.16 13.35 5.35
C TRP A 68 15.63 14.18 6.55
N ASP A 69 15.13 13.91 7.76
CA ASP A 69 15.57 14.56 8.99
C ASP A 69 17.03 14.20 9.33
N GLU A 70 17.47 12.97 9.04
CA GLU A 70 18.86 12.52 9.20
C GLU A 70 19.80 13.14 8.15
N VAL A 71 19.33 13.31 6.92
CA VAL A 71 20.11 13.87 5.80
C VAL A 71 20.34 15.38 5.93
N ARG A 72 19.78 16.04 6.96
CA ARG A 72 19.89 17.46 7.32
C ARG A 72 20.99 18.20 6.53
N ILE A 73 20.64 18.61 5.30
CA ILE A 73 21.54 19.41 4.48
C ILE A 73 21.54 20.77 5.17
N GLU A 74 22.59 21.08 5.91
CA GLU A 74 22.81 22.41 6.46
C GLU A 74 23.00 23.35 5.28
N VAL A 75 21.90 23.95 4.80
CA VAL A 75 21.95 25.05 3.85
C VAL A 75 22.50 26.26 4.60
N PRO A 76 23.68 26.79 4.24
CA PRO A 76 24.20 28.00 4.87
C PRO A 76 23.19 29.12 4.63
N ALA A 77 22.63 29.66 5.71
CA ALA A 77 21.57 30.68 5.67
C ALA A 77 22.01 31.96 4.95
N ASP A 78 23.31 32.14 4.81
CA ASP A 78 24.00 33.29 4.28
C ASP A 78 24.11 33.29 2.75
N LYS A 79 23.97 32.15 2.05
CA LYS A 79 24.03 32.08 0.56
C LYS A 79 23.24 30.88 -0.02
N PRO A 80 21.90 30.90 0.03
CA PRO A 80 21.06 29.80 -0.50
C PRO A 80 21.21 29.55 -2.00
N GLU A 81 21.69 30.54 -2.76
CA GLU A 81 21.92 30.47 -4.21
C GLU A 81 23.24 29.79 -4.64
N LEU A 82 24.07 29.35 -3.68
CA LEU A 82 25.25 28.51 -3.96
C LEU A 82 24.95 27.00 -3.93
N LEU A 83 23.75 26.59 -3.51
CA LEU A 83 23.34 25.19 -3.54
C LEU A 83 22.77 24.85 -4.92
N ASP A 84 23.65 24.51 -5.85
CA ASP A 84 23.23 23.80 -7.06
C ASP A 84 22.97 22.33 -6.71
N VAL A 85 21.72 22.07 -6.30
CA VAL A 85 21.23 20.72 -5.98
C VAL A 85 21.45 19.73 -7.13
N VAL A 86 21.45 20.22 -8.38
CA VAL A 86 21.70 19.38 -9.56
C VAL A 86 23.16 18.96 -9.64
N GLN A 87 24.10 19.85 -9.31
CA GLN A 87 25.51 19.52 -9.26
C GLN A 87 25.83 18.53 -8.13
N LEU A 88 25.22 18.73 -6.94
CA LEU A 88 25.42 17.85 -5.79
C LEU A 88 24.94 16.41 -6.07
N ILE A 89 23.79 16.25 -6.72
CA ILE A 89 23.25 14.94 -7.11
C ILE A 89 24.12 14.25 -8.18
N ARG A 90 24.76 15.02 -9.07
CA ARG A 90 25.69 14.47 -10.08
C ARG A 90 26.97 13.93 -9.44
N GLU A 91 27.58 14.68 -8.53
CA GLU A 91 28.83 14.29 -7.87
C GLU A 91 28.66 13.05 -6.98
N ASP A 92 27.52 12.92 -6.30
CA ASP A 92 27.19 11.72 -5.50
C ASP A 92 27.01 10.47 -6.40
N ARG A 93 26.33 10.62 -7.54
CA ARG A 93 26.15 9.55 -8.52
C ARG A 93 27.45 9.08 -9.17
N GLU A 94 28.44 9.96 -9.29
CA GLU A 94 29.76 9.64 -9.86
C GLU A 94 30.73 9.04 -8.83
N SER A 95 30.40 9.11 -7.54
CA SER A 95 31.23 8.60 -6.43
C SER A 95 30.86 7.17 -5.96
N HIS A 96 29.89 6.51 -6.62
CA HIS A 96 29.46 5.12 -6.40
C HIS A 96 29.42 4.34 -7.71
#